data_AF-A0A5N5HBS4-F1
#
_entry.id   AF-A0A5N5HBS4-F1
#
_cell.length_a   1.000
_cell.length_b   1.000
_cell.length_c   1.000
_cell.angle_alpha   90.00
_cell.angle_beta   90.00
_cell.angle_gamma   90.00
#
_symmetry.space_group_name_H-M   'P 1'
#
loop_
_entity.id
_entity.type
_entity.pdbx_description
1 polymer ?
#
loop_
_entity_poly.entity_id
_entity_poly.type
_entity_poly.pdbx_seq_one_letter_code
_entity_poly.pdbx_strand_id
1 'polypeptide(L)'
;MVDFTQPYIESGLVVVALIRKTNSSAWAFLRPFTPMMWSVTGIFFLVVGAVVWILERRTNEDFRGRPREKTGSTLARFVLIIWLFVVLIINSSYIASLTSILTVEQLSSPVKGIESLVTGSDPIGFQRGDVASVIDESAYMELFLSVRCGYSIVGQEFIKMGWGFAFPRDSPLAIHMSTAVLKLSEKGDLQKIHDKWLKKSACSAEGAKQAIDRLSLSSFWGLFLLSGIACFLALVLHVLRWSTSTTGIIDAGQNQGYQEEGNR
;
A
#
# COMPACT_ATOMS: atom_id res chain seq x y z
N MET A 1 40.74 -35.63 -16.40
CA MET A 1 40.02 -35.59 -15.11
C MET A 1 40.63 -34.46 -14.29
N VAL A 2 39.83 -33.68 -13.56
CA VAL A 2 40.27 -32.49 -12.82
C VAL A 2 39.70 -32.54 -11.40
N ASP A 3 40.40 -31.93 -10.45
CA ASP A 3 39.94 -31.75 -9.08
C ASP A 3 39.59 -30.28 -8.86
N PHE A 4 38.44 -30.02 -8.24
CA PHE A 4 37.97 -28.68 -7.92
C PHE A 4 38.28 -28.34 -6.46
N THR A 5 38.49 -27.06 -6.20
CA THR A 5 38.62 -26.55 -4.83
C THR A 5 37.27 -26.44 -4.14
N GLN A 6 37.31 -26.20 -2.82
CA GLN A 6 36.18 -25.58 -2.12
C GLN A 6 35.71 -24.31 -2.85
N PRO A 7 34.40 -24.05 -2.89
CA PRO A 7 33.87 -22.90 -3.61
C PRO A 7 34.23 -21.60 -2.89
N TYR A 8 34.65 -20.59 -3.66
CA TYR A 8 34.92 -19.25 -3.14
C TYR A 8 33.70 -18.32 -3.23
N ILE A 9 32.69 -18.69 -4.02
CA ILE A 9 31.37 -18.07 -4.09
C ILE A 9 30.33 -19.19 -4.09
N GLU A 10 29.36 -19.11 -3.18
CA GLU A 10 28.12 -19.88 -3.26
C GLU A 10 27.12 -19.08 -4.12
N SER A 11 26.53 -19.74 -5.11
CA SER A 11 25.59 -19.14 -6.06
C SER A 11 24.48 -20.13 -6.36
N GLY A 12 23.35 -19.67 -6.86
CA GLY A 12 22.27 -20.56 -7.27
C GLY A 12 21.62 -20.14 -8.57
N LEU A 13 20.86 -21.03 -9.20
CA LEU A 13 20.04 -20.61 -10.33
C LEU A 13 18.82 -19.82 -9.83
N VAL A 14 18.64 -18.63 -10.40
CA VAL A 14 17.53 -17.73 -10.12
C VAL A 14 16.74 -17.45 -11.40
N VAL A 15 15.46 -17.13 -11.22
CA VAL A 15 14.63 -16.58 -12.29
C VAL A 15 14.61 -15.07 -12.13
N VAL A 16 14.97 -14.34 -13.18
CA VAL A 16 14.85 -12.88 -13.25
C VAL A 16 13.72 -12.54 -14.21
N ALA A 17 12.78 -11.71 -13.76
CA ALA A 17 11.64 -11.30 -14.57
C ALA A 17 11.43 -9.79 -14.53
N LEU A 18 10.77 -9.25 -15.56
CA LEU A 18 10.38 -7.85 -15.59
C LEU A 18 9.36 -7.59 -14.48
N ILE A 19 9.57 -6.53 -13.72
CA ILE A 19 8.62 -6.00 -12.76
C ILE A 19 7.76 -4.95 -13.45
N ARG A 20 6.44 -5.06 -13.28
CA ARG A 20 5.49 -4.02 -13.67
C ARG A 20 5.01 -3.27 -12.43
N LYS A 21 4.92 -1.95 -12.56
CA LYS A 21 4.24 -1.11 -11.58
C LYS A 21 2.74 -1.34 -11.69
N THR A 22 2.09 -1.68 -10.59
CA THR A 22 0.63 -1.78 -10.59
C THR A 22 0.01 -0.39 -10.69
N ASN A 23 -0.92 -0.20 -11.62
CA ASN A 23 -1.60 1.08 -11.77
C ASN A 23 -2.35 1.42 -10.47
N SER A 24 -2.18 2.64 -10.00
CA SER A 24 -2.92 3.10 -8.83
C SER A 24 -4.36 3.39 -9.21
N SER A 25 -5.28 2.64 -8.61
CA SER A 25 -6.71 2.87 -8.77
C SER A 25 -7.14 4.09 -7.98
N ALA A 26 -8.05 4.92 -8.50
CA ALA A 26 -8.64 6.07 -7.79
C ALA A 26 -9.30 5.73 -6.44
N TRP A 27 -9.56 4.44 -6.19
CA TRP A 27 -10.12 3.87 -4.97
C TRP A 27 -9.08 3.12 -4.11
N ALA A 28 -7.79 3.39 -4.31
CA ALA A 28 -6.72 2.72 -3.57
C ALA A 28 -6.84 2.90 -2.05
N PHE A 29 -7.44 4.00 -1.60
CA PHE A 29 -7.71 4.27 -0.17
C PHE A 29 -8.68 3.26 0.47
N LEU A 30 -9.50 2.53 -0.29
CA LEU A 30 -10.39 1.49 0.26
C LEU A 30 -9.69 0.13 0.43
N ARG A 31 -8.53 -0.09 -0.18
CA ARG A 31 -7.79 -1.37 -0.14
C ARG A 31 -7.40 -1.87 1.26
N PRO A 32 -7.08 -1.03 2.27
CA PRO A 32 -6.64 -1.51 3.57
C PRO A 32 -7.68 -2.39 4.29
N PHE A 33 -8.97 -2.17 4.04
CA PHE A 33 -10.05 -2.92 4.66
C PHE A 33 -10.90 -3.65 3.62
N THR A 34 -11.20 -4.92 3.90
CA THR A 34 -12.10 -5.72 3.07
C THR A 34 -13.55 -5.20 3.21
N PRO A 35 -14.44 -5.46 2.24
CA PRO A 35 -15.86 -5.09 2.34
C PRO A 35 -16.54 -5.64 3.62
N MET A 36 -16.09 -6.79 4.10
CA MET A 36 -16.57 -7.38 5.35
C MET A 36 -16.19 -6.52 6.57
N MET A 37 -14.96 -6.02 6.63
CA MET A 37 -14.50 -5.13 7.71
C MET A 37 -15.26 -3.80 7.68
N TRP A 38 -15.44 -3.21 6.50
CA TRP A 38 -16.27 -2.00 6.34
C TRP A 38 -17.70 -2.21 6.84
N SER A 39 -18.28 -3.38 6.58
CA SER A 39 -19.63 -3.73 7.03
C SER A 39 -19.70 -3.82 8.56
N VAL A 40 -18.73 -4.52 9.19
CA VAL A 40 -18.64 -4.63 10.65
C VAL A 40 -18.48 -3.25 11.29
N THR A 41 -17.62 -2.40 10.75
CA THR A 41 -17.44 -1.02 11.21
C THR A 41 -18.74 -0.22 11.07
N GLY A 42 -19.41 -0.29 9.92
CA GLY A 42 -20.69 0.39 9.70
C GLY A 42 -21.79 -0.04 10.68
N ILE A 43 -21.94 -1.36 10.89
CA ILE A 43 -22.90 -1.91 11.85
C ILE A 43 -22.57 -1.44 13.27
N PHE A 44 -21.29 -1.44 13.66
CA PHE A 44 -20.86 -0.95 14.97
C PHE A 44 -21.25 0.52 15.18
N PHE A 45 -21.00 1.40 14.20
CA PHE A 45 -21.41 2.81 14.29
C PHE A 45 -22.94 2.97 14.38
N LEU A 46 -23.72 2.14 13.67
CA LEU A 46 -25.18 2.16 13.75
C LEU A 46 -25.68 1.73 15.14
N VAL A 47 -25.11 0.68 15.71
CA VAL A 47 -25.47 0.20 17.07
C VAL A 47 -25.14 1.27 18.10
N VAL A 48 -23.94 1.85 18.08
CA VAL A 48 -23.58 2.91 19.02
C VAL A 48 -24.44 4.15 18.81
N GLY A 49 -24.70 4.54 17.57
CA GLY A 49 -25.61 5.64 17.24
C GLY A 49 -27.02 5.41 17.79
N ALA A 50 -27.55 4.19 17.66
CA ALA A 50 -28.84 3.82 18.23
C ALA A 50 -28.82 3.86 19.77
N VAL A 51 -27.76 3.37 20.42
CA VAL A 51 -27.61 3.43 21.89
C VAL A 51 -27.57 4.88 22.38
N VAL A 52 -26.75 5.72 21.75
CA VAL A 52 -26.67 7.15 22.09
C VAL A 52 -28.01 7.83 21.86
N TRP A 53 -28.68 7.55 20.75
CA TRP A 53 -30.01 8.10 20.46
C TRP A 53 -31.07 7.64 21.46
N ILE A 54 -31.06 6.37 21.88
CA ILE A 54 -31.96 5.85 22.93
C ILE A 54 -31.66 6.54 24.26
N LEU A 55 -30.39 6.68 24.64
CA LEU A 55 -29.96 7.35 25.88
C LEU A 55 -30.34 8.85 25.86
N GLU A 56 -30.14 9.53 24.74
CA GLU A 56 -30.54 10.93 24.56
C GLU A 56 -32.06 11.06 24.62
N ARG A 57 -32.81 10.17 23.96
CA ARG A 57 -34.28 10.14 24.01
C ARG A 57 -34.81 9.87 25.42
N ARG A 58 -34.23 8.92 26.17
CA ARG A 58 -34.64 8.58 27.55
C ARG A 58 -34.35 9.68 28.56
N THR A 59 -33.35 10.53 28.29
CA THR A 59 -32.99 11.65 29.16
C THR A 59 -33.76 12.93 28.79
N ASN A 60 -34.50 12.92 27.66
CA ASN A 60 -35.09 14.11 27.07
C ASN A 60 -36.59 13.95 26.80
N GLU A 61 -37.38 13.89 27.87
CA GLU A 61 -38.84 13.83 27.83
C GLU A 61 -39.49 15.23 27.65
N ASP A 62 -38.73 16.32 27.45
CA ASP A 62 -39.24 17.68 27.73
C ASP A 62 -39.10 18.75 26.62
N PHE A 63 -38.90 18.40 25.34
CA PHE A 63 -38.91 19.42 24.27
C PHE A 63 -40.30 19.78 23.76
N ARG A 64 -40.99 20.55 24.61
CA ARG A 64 -41.92 21.62 24.25
C ARG A 64 -41.40 23.01 24.70
N GLY A 65 -40.08 23.26 24.83
CA GLY A 65 -39.54 24.61 25.15
C GLY A 65 -38.00 24.81 25.14
N ARG A 66 -37.58 26.10 25.11
CA ARG A 66 -36.27 26.81 24.87
C ARG A 66 -34.88 26.17 25.17
N PRO A 67 -33.81 26.64 24.50
CA PRO A 67 -32.46 26.09 24.62
C PRO A 67 -31.67 26.70 25.79
N ARG A 68 -31.32 25.90 26.81
CA ARG A 68 -30.08 26.08 27.59
C ARG A 68 -29.74 24.83 28.43
N GLU A 69 -28.46 24.46 28.30
CA GLU A 69 -27.67 23.51 29.09
C GLU A 69 -28.10 22.02 29.08
N LYS A 70 -27.66 21.33 28.03
CA LYS A 70 -27.68 19.86 27.92
C LYS A 70 -26.68 19.24 28.93
N THR A 71 -27.17 18.80 30.07
CA THR A 71 -26.47 17.79 30.88
C THR A 71 -26.68 16.44 30.19
N GLY A 72 -25.87 16.13 29.18
CA GLY A 72 -25.76 14.76 28.70
C GLY A 72 -25.42 13.86 29.90
N SER A 73 -26.26 12.86 30.17
CA SER A 73 -26.14 12.00 31.34
C SER A 73 -24.70 11.49 31.50
N THR A 74 -24.22 11.33 32.74
CA THR A 74 -22.86 10.83 33.02
C THR A 74 -22.58 9.53 32.26
N LEU A 75 -23.60 8.68 32.08
CA LEU A 75 -23.57 7.48 31.25
C LEU A 75 -23.33 7.76 29.75
N ALA A 76 -24.03 8.74 29.15
CA ALA A 76 -23.79 9.13 27.77
C ALA A 76 -22.36 9.65 27.55
N ARG A 77 -21.78 10.37 28.53
CA ARG A 77 -20.38 10.81 28.47
C ARG A 77 -19.41 9.63 28.46
N PHE A 78 -19.62 8.61 29.30
CA PHE A 78 -18.80 7.40 29.30
C PHE A 78 -18.90 6.63 27.98
N VAL A 79 -20.11 6.47 27.43
CA VAL A 79 -20.32 5.82 26.13
C VAL A 79 -19.58 6.57 25.01
N LEU A 80 -19.63 7.91 25.01
CA LEU A 80 -18.91 8.72 24.03
C LEU A 80 -17.39 8.61 24.17
N ILE A 81 -16.84 8.57 25.39
CA ILE A 81 -15.40 8.39 25.61
C ILE A 81 -14.93 7.03 25.07
N ILE A 82 -15.67 5.95 25.36
CA ILE A 82 -15.38 4.61 24.86
C ILE A 82 -15.48 4.60 23.32
N TRP A 83 -16.51 5.21 22.75
CA TRP A 83 -16.67 5.33 21.31
C TRP A 83 -15.50 6.08 20.65
N LEU A 84 -15.09 7.23 21.21
CA LEU A 84 -13.93 7.98 20.71
C LEU A 84 -12.66 7.13 20.74
N PHE A 85 -12.45 6.36 21.81
CA PHE A 85 -11.30 5.45 21.90
C PHE A 85 -11.34 4.36 20.82
N VAL A 86 -12.51 3.77 20.56
CA VAL A 86 -12.67 2.78 19.47
C VAL A 86 -12.43 3.42 18.10
N VAL A 87 -12.96 4.61 17.84
CA VAL A 87 -12.73 5.36 16.60
C VAL A 87 -11.24 5.65 16.40
N LEU A 88 -10.52 6.04 17.46
CA LEU A 88 -9.09 6.27 17.41
C LEU A 88 -8.31 5.00 17.05
N ILE A 89 -8.68 3.85 17.61
CA ILE A 89 -8.06 2.56 17.26
C ILE A 89 -8.30 2.21 15.79
N ILE A 90 -9.54 2.37 15.31
CA ILE A 90 -9.89 2.10 13.91
C ILE A 90 -9.09 3.02 12.98
N ASN A 91 -9.03 4.31 13.28
CA ASN A 91 -8.27 5.27 12.45
C ASN A 91 -6.76 4.96 12.48
N SER A 92 -6.21 4.66 13.65
CA SER A 92 -4.80 4.29 13.81
C SER A 92 -4.44 3.02 13.02
N SER A 93 -5.25 1.96 13.15
CA SER A 93 -5.05 0.72 12.40
C SER A 93 -5.21 0.89 10.89
N TYR A 94 -6.16 1.72 10.45
CA TYR A 94 -6.33 2.09 9.05
C TYR A 94 -5.09 2.81 8.51
N ILE A 95 -4.59 3.84 9.21
CA ILE A 95 -3.39 4.59 8.81
C ILE A 95 -2.17 3.67 8.78
N ALA A 96 -1.99 2.80 9.78
CA ALA A 96 -0.89 1.85 9.83
C ALA A 96 -0.93 0.87 8.64
N SER A 97 -2.11 0.33 8.33
CA SER A 97 -2.29 -0.62 7.22
C SER A 97 -2.08 0.05 5.87
N LEU A 98 -2.62 1.25 5.68
CA LEU A 98 -2.40 2.05 4.47
C LEU A 98 -0.91 2.38 4.31
N THR A 99 -0.25 2.82 5.38
CA THR A 99 1.17 3.14 5.37
C THR A 99 1.99 1.92 4.99
N SER A 100 1.71 0.74 5.57
CA SER A 100 2.38 -0.51 5.20
C SER A 100 2.26 -0.82 3.70
N ILE A 101 1.04 -0.69 3.15
CA ILE A 101 0.78 -0.90 1.71
C ILE A 101 1.53 0.12 0.84
N LEU A 102 1.74 1.34 1.32
CA LEU A 102 2.46 2.40 0.59
C LEU A 102 3.99 2.32 0.76
N THR A 103 4.47 1.76 1.87
CA THR A 103 5.92 1.56 2.11
C THR A 103 6.49 0.40 1.31
N VAL A 104 5.67 -0.58 0.95
CA VAL A 104 6.07 -1.64 0.02
C VAL A 104 5.73 -1.16 -1.39
N GLU A 105 6.73 -0.89 -2.22
CA GLU A 105 6.45 -0.67 -3.65
C GLU A 105 5.72 -1.91 -4.20
N GLN A 106 4.47 -1.72 -4.65
CA GLN A 106 3.66 -2.80 -5.25
C GLN A 106 4.13 -3.08 -6.67
N LEU A 107 5.27 -3.74 -6.70
CA LEU A 107 5.96 -4.29 -7.85
C LEU A 107 5.41 -5.70 -8.09
N SER A 108 4.77 -5.91 -9.24
CA SER A 108 4.18 -7.20 -9.59
C SER A 108 4.81 -7.72 -10.88
N SER A 109 5.28 -8.97 -10.84
CA SER A 109 5.71 -9.69 -12.04
C SER A 109 4.67 -10.76 -12.40
N PRO A 110 4.36 -10.96 -13.69
CA PRO A 110 3.58 -12.11 -14.15
C PRO A 110 4.20 -13.45 -13.75
N VAL A 111 5.53 -13.52 -13.74
CA VAL A 111 6.30 -14.72 -13.39
C VAL A 111 6.65 -14.69 -11.90
N LYS A 112 6.17 -15.67 -11.12
CA LYS A 112 6.41 -15.75 -9.67
C LYS A 112 7.61 -16.62 -9.29
N GLY A 113 8.19 -17.35 -10.23
CA GLY A 113 9.28 -18.30 -10.02
C GLY A 113 9.23 -19.44 -11.03
N ILE A 114 10.06 -20.46 -10.80
CA ILE A 114 10.22 -21.58 -11.73
C ILE A 114 8.93 -22.37 -11.98
N GLU A 115 8.12 -22.62 -10.94
CA GLU A 115 6.84 -23.33 -11.05
C GLU A 115 5.86 -22.64 -12.02
N SER A 116 5.87 -21.32 -12.02
CA SER A 116 5.05 -20.50 -12.92
C SER A 116 5.52 -20.61 -14.37
N LEU A 117 6.81 -20.82 -14.59
CA LEU A 117 7.37 -21.02 -15.93
C LEU A 117 7.12 -22.42 -16.47
N VAL A 118 7.13 -23.43 -15.59
CA VAL A 118 6.86 -24.83 -15.96
C VAL A 118 5.39 -25.01 -16.35
N THR A 119 4.48 -24.35 -15.63
CA THR A 119 3.03 -24.43 -15.88
C THR A 119 2.53 -23.40 -16.90
N GLY A 120 3.25 -22.28 -17.04
CA GLY A 120 2.91 -21.19 -17.93
C GLY A 120 3.39 -21.39 -19.36
N SER A 121 3.07 -20.41 -20.21
CA SER A 121 3.55 -20.30 -21.59
C SER A 121 4.36 -19.02 -21.81
N ASP A 122 4.85 -18.41 -20.73
CA ASP A 122 5.65 -17.19 -20.78
C ASP A 122 6.98 -17.45 -21.50
N PRO A 123 7.39 -16.55 -22.41
CA PRO A 123 8.62 -16.75 -23.18
C PRO A 123 9.85 -16.63 -22.26
N ILE A 124 10.73 -17.62 -22.34
CA ILE A 124 12.02 -17.63 -21.64
C ILE A 124 13.11 -17.21 -22.62
N GLY A 125 13.94 -16.24 -22.23
CA GLY A 125 15.14 -15.85 -22.96
C GLY A 125 15.13 -14.46 -23.59
N PHE A 126 16.27 -14.12 -24.19
CA PHE A 126 16.55 -12.79 -24.72
C PHE A 126 16.25 -12.73 -26.23
N GLN A 127 15.04 -12.31 -26.62
CA GLN A 127 14.72 -11.97 -28.01
C GLN A 127 14.49 -10.46 -28.15
N ARG A 128 14.92 -9.90 -29.29
CA ARG A 128 14.97 -8.46 -29.57
C ARG A 128 13.69 -7.74 -29.16
N GLY A 129 13.75 -7.03 -28.04
CA GLY A 129 12.84 -5.94 -27.70
C GLY A 129 12.14 -6.06 -26.35
N ASP A 130 11.81 -7.27 -25.89
CA ASP A 130 11.10 -7.44 -24.61
C ASP A 130 11.37 -8.83 -24.02
N VAL A 131 11.81 -8.89 -22.77
CA VAL A 131 12.20 -10.13 -22.08
C VAL A 131 11.20 -10.37 -20.95
N ALA A 132 10.44 -11.47 -21.02
CA ALA A 132 9.50 -11.82 -19.96
C ALA A 132 10.23 -12.42 -18.74
N SER A 133 11.16 -13.34 -18.97
CA SER A 133 12.00 -13.93 -17.93
C SER A 133 13.32 -14.51 -18.45
N VAL A 134 14.33 -14.57 -17.57
CA VAL A 134 15.65 -15.19 -17.80
C VAL A 134 15.99 -16.07 -16.62
N ILE A 135 16.65 -17.20 -16.87
CA ILE A 135 17.17 -18.09 -15.85
C ILE A 135 18.68 -18.09 -15.95
N ASP A 136 19.36 -17.70 -14.88
CA ASP A 136 20.81 -17.68 -14.83
C ASP A 136 21.28 -17.70 -13.36
N GLU A 137 22.59 -17.73 -13.15
CA GLU A 137 23.19 -17.77 -11.82
C GLU A 137 23.04 -16.45 -11.04
N SER A 138 22.77 -16.54 -9.73
CA SER A 138 22.48 -15.38 -8.86
C SER A 138 23.64 -14.40 -8.81
N ALA A 139 24.88 -14.88 -8.71
CA ALA A 139 26.07 -14.01 -8.72
C ALA A 139 26.18 -13.11 -9.96
N TYR A 140 25.76 -13.59 -11.14
CA TYR A 140 25.76 -12.79 -12.36
C TYR A 140 24.51 -11.90 -12.45
N MET A 141 23.36 -12.42 -12.06
CA MET A 141 22.09 -11.69 -12.07
C MET A 141 22.06 -10.54 -11.06
N GLU A 142 22.68 -10.67 -9.90
CA GLU A 142 22.84 -9.56 -8.93
C GLU A 142 23.56 -8.36 -9.56
N LEU A 143 24.62 -8.62 -10.33
CA LEU A 143 25.33 -7.58 -11.06
C LEU A 143 24.45 -6.97 -12.17
N PHE A 144 23.73 -7.78 -12.94
CA PHE A 144 22.81 -7.27 -13.97
C PHE A 144 21.72 -6.36 -13.37
N LEU A 145 21.14 -6.77 -12.24
CA LEU A 145 20.09 -6.03 -11.53
C LEU A 145 20.58 -4.72 -10.92
N SER A 146 21.87 -4.59 -10.60
CA SER A 146 22.46 -3.30 -10.18
C SER A 146 22.33 -2.19 -11.22
N VAL A 147 22.23 -2.56 -12.51
CA VAL A 147 22.13 -1.61 -13.63
C VAL A 147 20.68 -1.50 -14.15
N ARG A 148 19.84 -2.52 -13.91
CA ARG A 148 18.53 -2.71 -14.57
C ARG A 148 17.39 -2.85 -13.57
N CYS A 149 16.91 -1.72 -13.04
CA CYS A 149 15.84 -1.68 -12.02
C CYS A 149 14.44 -2.11 -12.48
N GLY A 150 14.23 -2.31 -13.79
CA GLY A 150 12.97 -2.85 -14.30
C GLY A 150 12.80 -4.36 -14.07
N TYR A 151 13.82 -5.02 -13.54
CA TYR A 151 13.84 -6.47 -13.33
C TYR A 151 14.08 -6.79 -11.85
N SER A 152 13.67 -7.99 -11.43
CA SER A 152 14.05 -8.54 -10.14
C SER A 152 14.14 -10.06 -10.21
N ILE A 153 14.90 -10.64 -9.30
CA ILE A 153 14.82 -12.06 -8.98
C ILE A 153 13.40 -12.34 -8.45
N VAL A 154 12.77 -13.40 -8.98
CA VAL A 154 11.44 -13.88 -8.61
C VAL A 154 11.52 -15.33 -8.14
N GLY A 155 10.83 -15.63 -7.03
CA GLY A 155 10.88 -16.94 -6.41
C GLY A 155 12.17 -17.18 -5.61
N GLN A 156 12.40 -18.46 -5.26
CA GLN A 156 13.60 -18.89 -4.55
C GLN A 156 14.63 -19.47 -5.52
N GLU A 157 15.90 -19.49 -5.10
CA GLU A 157 16.95 -20.25 -5.76
C GLU A 157 16.58 -21.74 -5.75
N PHE A 158 16.63 -22.39 -6.92
CA PHE A 158 16.18 -23.79 -7.06
C PHE A 158 17.31 -24.80 -7.30
N ILE A 159 18.54 -24.34 -7.49
CA ILE A 159 19.76 -25.17 -7.50
C ILE A 159 20.86 -24.42 -6.76
N LYS A 160 21.51 -25.06 -5.78
CA LYS A 160 22.70 -24.52 -5.12
C LYS A 160 23.96 -25.01 -5.83
N MET A 161 24.80 -24.08 -6.23
CA MET A 161 26.04 -24.26 -6.97
C MET A 161 27.16 -23.48 -6.30
N GLY A 162 28.41 -23.77 -6.67
CA GLY A 162 29.56 -23.06 -6.12
C GLY A 162 30.66 -22.89 -7.15
N TRP A 163 31.30 -21.73 -7.14
CA TRP A 163 32.40 -21.42 -8.06
C TRP A 163 33.71 -21.82 -7.39
N GLY A 164 34.45 -22.74 -8.01
CA GLY A 164 35.73 -23.24 -7.52
C GLY A 164 36.83 -23.17 -8.59
N PHE A 165 38.09 -23.24 -8.16
CA PHE A 165 39.21 -23.33 -9.07
C PHE A 165 39.41 -24.79 -9.49
N ALA A 166 39.77 -25.02 -10.76
CA ALA A 166 40.04 -26.34 -11.29
C ALA A 166 41.56 -26.59 -11.38
N PHE A 167 42.00 -27.75 -10.93
CA PHE A 167 43.39 -28.21 -11.01
C PHE A 167 43.47 -29.57 -11.68
N PRO A 168 44.62 -29.95 -12.27
CA PRO A 168 44.87 -31.34 -12.68
C PRO A 168 44.63 -32.30 -11.52
N ARG A 169 44.13 -33.49 -11.83
CA ARG A 169 43.87 -34.53 -10.84
C ARG A 169 45.10 -34.81 -9.98
N ASP A 170 44.88 -35.06 -8.69
CA ASP A 170 45.91 -35.40 -7.69
C ASP A 170 46.93 -34.27 -7.43
N SER A 171 46.64 -33.04 -7.88
CA SER A 171 47.49 -31.90 -7.61
C SER A 171 47.35 -31.44 -6.15
N PRO A 172 48.45 -31.33 -5.38
CA PRO A 172 48.38 -30.82 -4.00
C PRO A 172 47.91 -29.36 -3.95
N LEU A 173 47.99 -28.63 -5.07
CA LEU A 173 47.53 -27.24 -5.18
C LEU A 173 46.02 -27.10 -4.94
N ALA A 174 45.21 -28.11 -5.31
CA ALA A 174 43.77 -28.08 -5.07
C ALA A 174 43.45 -28.04 -3.56
N ILE A 175 44.20 -28.81 -2.76
CA ILE A 175 44.05 -28.85 -1.30
C ILE A 175 44.51 -27.52 -0.69
N HIS A 176 45.70 -27.06 -1.05
CA HIS A 176 46.24 -25.80 -0.52
C HIS A 176 45.35 -24.60 -0.85
N MET A 177 44.83 -24.53 -2.09
CA MET A 177 43.90 -23.49 -2.51
C MET A 177 42.58 -23.60 -1.74
N SER A 178 42.03 -24.80 -1.58
CA SER A 178 40.82 -25.00 -0.78
C SER A 178 40.97 -24.52 0.67
N THR A 179 42.10 -24.82 1.30
CA THR A 179 42.39 -24.33 2.66
C THR A 179 42.55 -22.82 2.70
N ALA A 180 43.17 -22.21 1.69
CA ALA A 180 43.29 -20.75 1.60
C ALA A 180 41.90 -20.08 1.44
N VAL A 181 41.04 -20.64 0.59
CA VAL A 181 39.66 -20.17 0.40
C VAL A 181 38.87 -20.27 1.70
N LEU A 182 38.94 -21.41 2.41
CA LEU A 182 38.28 -21.58 3.72
C LEU A 182 38.77 -20.56 4.75
N LYS A 183 40.08 -20.32 4.85
CA LYS A 183 40.65 -19.29 5.74
C LYS A 183 40.14 -17.89 5.41
N LEU A 184 39.99 -17.56 4.13
CA LEU A 184 39.45 -16.26 3.71
C LEU A 184 37.94 -16.16 4.00
N SER A 185 37.21 -17.27 3.90
CA SER A 185 35.79 -17.37 4.25
C SER A 185 35.57 -17.18 5.75
N GLU A 186 36.30 -17.93 6.59
CA GLU A 186 36.23 -17.85 8.06
C GLU A 186 36.58 -16.46 8.59
N LYS A 187 37.53 -15.77 7.94
CA LYS A 187 37.91 -14.40 8.28
C LYS A 187 36.93 -13.34 7.76
N GLY A 188 36.00 -13.72 6.89
CA GLY A 188 35.05 -12.83 6.23
C GLY A 188 35.68 -11.94 5.14
N ASP A 189 36.91 -12.23 4.70
CA ASP A 189 37.58 -11.45 3.66
C ASP A 189 36.95 -11.71 2.28
N LEU A 190 36.43 -12.92 2.03
CA LEU A 190 35.64 -13.20 0.82
C LEU A 190 34.37 -12.35 0.76
N GLN A 191 33.66 -12.19 1.89
CA GLN A 191 32.47 -11.34 1.96
C GLN A 191 32.80 -9.88 1.62
N LYS A 192 33.93 -9.36 2.12
CA LYS A 192 34.39 -7.99 1.79
C LYS A 192 34.68 -7.84 0.30
N ILE A 193 35.24 -8.86 -0.35
CA ILE A 193 35.49 -8.85 -1.80
C ILE A 193 34.14 -8.87 -2.54
N HIS A 194 33.22 -9.73 -2.14
CA HIS A 194 31.86 -9.80 -2.71
C HIS A 194 31.15 -8.45 -2.60
N ASP A 195 31.10 -7.86 -1.41
CA ASP A 195 30.44 -6.56 -1.19
C ASP A 195 31.10 -5.43 -1.99
N LYS A 196 32.43 -5.45 -2.12
CA LYS A 196 33.19 -4.42 -2.84
C LYS A 196 32.98 -4.48 -4.37
N TRP A 197 32.87 -5.68 -4.93
CA TRP A 197 32.89 -5.88 -6.39
C TRP A 197 31.52 -6.27 -6.99
N LEU A 198 30.68 -6.98 -6.25
CA LEU A 198 29.39 -7.52 -6.74
C LEU A 198 28.20 -6.74 -6.19
N LYS A 199 28.25 -6.29 -4.93
CA LYS A 199 27.18 -5.51 -4.29
C LYS A 199 27.28 -4.00 -4.58
N LYS A 200 27.58 -3.63 -5.82
CA LYS A 200 27.64 -2.21 -6.21
C LYS A 200 26.22 -1.71 -6.53
N SER A 201 25.78 -0.68 -5.81
CA SER A 201 24.47 -0.01 -5.94
C SER A 201 23.33 -0.91 -6.44
N ALA A 202 22.78 -1.75 -5.53
CA ALA A 202 21.36 -2.09 -5.64
C ALA A 202 20.59 -0.80 -5.90
N CYS A 203 19.63 -0.81 -6.83
CA CYS A 203 18.83 0.35 -7.23
C CYS A 203 18.51 1.28 -6.05
N SER A 204 19.40 2.24 -5.83
CA SER A 204 19.35 3.17 -4.71
C SER A 204 19.04 4.49 -5.35
N ALA A 205 17.77 4.71 -5.69
CA ALA A 205 17.09 5.98 -5.93
C ALA A 205 17.76 7.09 -6.80
N GLU A 206 18.94 6.89 -7.38
CA GLU A 206 19.78 7.95 -7.96
C GLU A 206 20.14 7.71 -9.44
N GLY A 207 19.64 6.61 -10.03
CA GLY A 207 19.47 6.45 -11.48
C GLY A 207 18.06 6.79 -11.97
N ALA A 208 17.13 7.03 -11.05
CA ALA A 208 15.75 7.44 -11.32
C ALA A 208 15.67 8.93 -11.66
N LYS A 209 16.31 9.33 -12.77
CA LYS A 209 15.97 10.60 -13.45
C LYS A 209 14.67 10.47 -14.26
N GLN A 210 13.73 9.67 -13.76
CA GLN A 210 12.35 9.62 -14.20
C GLN A 210 11.49 9.27 -12.98
N ALA A 211 11.07 10.34 -12.30
CA ALA A 211 10.14 10.37 -11.19
C ALA A 211 10.52 9.45 -10.00
N ILE A 212 11.02 10.07 -8.93
CA ILE A 212 10.45 9.77 -7.61
C ILE A 212 8.94 9.95 -7.80
N ASP A 213 8.23 8.87 -8.09
CA ASP A 213 6.78 8.87 -8.22
C ASP A 213 6.24 8.96 -6.80
N ARG A 214 6.36 10.17 -6.23
CA ARG A 214 5.72 10.61 -5.00
C ARG A 214 4.27 10.19 -5.13
N LEU A 215 3.87 9.16 -4.37
CA LEU A 215 2.50 8.71 -4.15
C LEU A 215 1.49 9.42 -5.05
N SER A 216 1.36 8.98 -6.31
CA SER A 216 0.71 9.81 -7.31
C SER A 216 -0.70 10.19 -6.84
N LEU A 217 -0.99 11.49 -6.82
CA LEU A 217 -2.29 12.07 -6.40
C LEU A 217 -3.48 11.47 -7.16
N SER A 218 -3.21 10.79 -8.28
CA SER A 218 -4.17 9.97 -9.03
C SER A 218 -4.95 8.99 -8.14
N SER A 219 -4.29 8.44 -7.13
CA SER A 219 -4.85 7.45 -6.18
C SER A 219 -5.92 8.04 -5.26
N PHE A 220 -5.94 9.38 -5.10
CA PHE A 220 -6.75 10.10 -4.12
C PHE A 220 -7.90 10.89 -4.74
N TRP A 221 -8.00 10.92 -6.08
CA TRP A 221 -9.03 11.70 -6.74
C TRP A 221 -10.46 11.25 -6.36
N GLY A 222 -10.67 9.97 -6.04
CA GLY A 222 -11.96 9.47 -5.53
C GLY A 222 -12.37 10.12 -4.19
N LEU A 223 -11.43 10.39 -3.29
CA LEU A 223 -11.71 11.07 -2.02
C LEU A 223 -12.12 12.53 -2.26
N PHE A 224 -11.38 13.24 -3.11
CA PHE A 224 -11.68 14.62 -3.47
C PHE A 224 -13.04 14.75 -4.16
N LEU A 225 -13.38 13.82 -5.04
CA LEU A 225 -14.66 13.78 -5.72
C LEU A 225 -15.82 13.56 -4.73
N LEU A 226 -15.68 12.62 -3.80
CA LEU A 226 -16.70 12.33 -2.80
C LEU A 226 -16.93 13.51 -1.85
N SER A 227 -15.84 14.14 -1.40
CA SER A 227 -15.90 15.37 -0.61
C SER A 227 -16.56 16.51 -1.39
N GLY A 228 -16.18 16.70 -2.66
CA GLY A 228 -16.74 17.74 -3.52
C GLY A 228 -18.25 17.57 -3.74
N ILE A 229 -18.70 16.34 -4.00
CA ILE A 229 -20.13 16.02 -4.15
C ILE A 229 -20.90 16.31 -2.86
N ALA A 230 -20.37 15.91 -1.70
CA ALA A 230 -21.01 16.18 -0.41
C ALA A 230 -21.17 17.69 -0.15
N CYS A 231 -20.11 18.47 -0.41
CA CYS A 231 -20.17 19.93 -0.30
C CYS A 231 -21.17 20.56 -1.28
N PHE A 232 -21.19 20.09 -2.54
CA PHE A 232 -22.13 20.57 -3.55
C PHE A 232 -23.58 20.27 -3.16
N LEU A 233 -23.88 19.05 -2.73
CA LEU A 233 -25.22 18.67 -2.24
C LEU A 233 -25.65 19.51 -1.04
N ALA A 234 -24.74 19.77 -0.09
CA ALA A 234 -25.03 20.63 1.05
C ALA A 234 -25.38 22.06 0.63
N LEU A 235 -24.62 22.63 -0.32
CA LEU A 235 -24.90 23.97 -0.87
C LEU A 235 -26.23 24.01 -1.62
N VAL A 236 -26.53 23.00 -2.45
CA VAL A 236 -27.80 22.91 -3.17
C VAL A 236 -28.97 22.85 -2.19
N LEU A 237 -28.90 22.00 -1.17
CA LEU A 237 -29.93 21.91 -0.13
C LEU A 237 -30.09 23.24 0.63
N HIS A 238 -29.00 23.92 0.92
CA HIS A 238 -29.03 25.22 1.58
C HIS A 238 -29.69 26.30 0.70
N VAL A 239 -29.37 26.34 -0.60
CA VAL A 239 -29.96 27.28 -1.57
C VAL A 239 -31.44 26.98 -1.78
N LEU A 240 -31.84 25.71 -1.91
CA LEU A 240 -33.25 25.31 -2.01
C LEU A 240 -34.03 25.70 -0.75
N ARG A 241 -33.45 25.47 0.43
CA ARG A 241 -34.05 25.89 1.71
C ARG A 241 -34.15 27.42 1.81
N TRP A 242 -33.12 28.14 1.37
CA TRP A 242 -33.13 29.60 1.38
C TRP A 242 -34.15 30.18 0.39
N SER A 243 -34.27 29.59 -0.81
CA SER A 243 -35.24 29.99 -1.83
C SER A 243 -36.67 29.77 -1.35
N THR A 244 -37.02 28.58 -0.87
CA THR A 244 -38.34 28.29 -0.29
C THR A 244 -38.68 29.21 0.89
N SER A 245 -37.71 29.52 1.75
CA SER A 245 -37.89 30.50 2.84
C SER A 245 -38.14 31.92 2.33
N THR A 246 -37.56 32.32 1.19
CA THR A 246 -37.72 33.67 0.64
C THR A 246 -39.05 33.79 -0.10
N THR A 247 -39.45 32.76 -0.85
CA THR A 247 -40.78 32.70 -1.49
C THR A 247 -41.90 32.72 -0.44
N GLY A 248 -41.74 31.98 0.65
CA GLY A 248 -42.69 32.02 1.77
C GLY A 248 -42.77 33.39 2.48
N ILE A 249 -41.70 34.19 2.47
CA ILE A 249 -41.71 35.57 2.97
C ILE A 249 -42.38 36.53 1.98
N ILE A 250 -42.22 36.33 0.67
CA ILE A 250 -42.88 37.15 -0.37
C ILE A 250 -44.39 36.89 -0.39
N ASP A 251 -44.82 35.64 -0.28
CA ASP A 251 -46.25 35.27 -0.19
C ASP A 251 -46.89 35.81 1.10
N ALA A 252 -46.15 35.83 2.22
CA ALA A 252 -46.60 36.44 3.47
C ALA A 252 -46.67 37.98 3.39
N GLY A 253 -45.71 38.61 2.71
CA GLY A 253 -45.67 40.05 2.48
C GLY A 253 -46.78 40.56 1.56
N GLN A 254 -47.13 39.81 0.50
CA GLN A 254 -48.29 40.15 -0.35
C GLN A 254 -49.62 40.03 0.42
N ASN A 255 -49.79 39.01 1.26
CA ASN A 255 -51.00 38.86 2.07
C ASN A 255 -51.22 40.00 3.08
N GLN A 256 -50.15 40.60 3.62
CA GLN A 256 -50.27 41.79 4.47
C GLN A 256 -50.57 43.07 3.67
N GLY A 257 -49.99 43.22 2.46
CA GLY A 257 -50.29 44.36 1.57
C GLY A 257 -51.76 44.42 1.13
N TYR A 258 -52.37 43.27 0.82
CA TYR A 258 -53.81 43.20 0.48
C TYR A 258 -54.73 43.48 1.68
N GLN A 259 -54.30 43.24 2.92
CA GLN A 259 -55.10 43.53 4.11
C GLN A 259 -55.07 45.02 4.51
N GLU A 260 -54.00 45.77 4.21
CA GLU A 260 -53.96 47.22 4.47
C GLU A 260 -54.70 48.06 3.42
N GLU A 261 -54.75 47.64 2.16
CA GLU A 261 -55.57 48.29 1.12
C GLU A 261 -57.07 47.97 1.24
N GLY A 262 -57.44 46.85 1.86
CA GLY A 262 -58.85 46.49 2.11
C GLY A 262 -59.48 47.20 3.31
N ASN A 263 -58.72 48.02 4.06
CA ASN A 263 -59.17 48.66 5.31
C ASN A 263 -59.01 50.20 5.30
N ARG A 264 -58.88 50.81 4.12
CA ARG A 264 -58.88 52.26 3.88
C ARG A 264 -59.95 52.60 2.85
#